data_AF-Q24BU0-F1
#
_entry.id   AF-Q24BU0-F1
#
_cell.length_a   1.000
_cell.length_b   1.000
_cell.length_c   1.000
_cell.angle_alpha   90.00
_cell.angle_beta   90.00
_cell.angle_gamma   90.00
#
_symmetry.space_group_name_H-M   'P 1'
#
loop_
_entity.id
_entity.type
_entity.pdbx_description
1 polymer ?
#
loop_
_entity_poly.entity_id
_entity_poly.type
_entity_poly.pdbx_seq_one_letter_code
_entity_poly.pdbx_strand_id
1 'polypeptide(L)'
;MDEIQKKKKIYFTDFTNEEMSSKEVQNNLQLDQLSFFVTKSQFSQNLLVRLQNYCQQMENLKFISIYIGTNMFIGERGISTIFQTLKNMQNLLNLKLKIDEGNQIGQNSCQELILGLNSLHHLKSLKLKLNLFKNIKKPESDFIGKSFCELIQLESLSITFYNYKIGERNTQKELINSIKNLVKLKYLQLKIKDSSLKVFDCYDILNFGQFILPDLQEFSFSLKNNNLMKPKTEILNQFLEVLNLNQEFIEDQIDERIISIEFDNYVSQHLMQIALSLIQDLSHLIFPKLTIAFNSFEQSDNLTKMTNQLTKLQGIQELNIKITKEISIIDFFLFLKDLTTLKNLQKFSFEASYLSELIEIDESEDNNLMQQDEQENPKQELQDEIGEEQIANYDKNNELIIHEQINEKNDSQKQQNEQKINQILEDEIIKQFNQNEESQELQNDFNEIKMKEQKFQEAKQDFDSNLAQNNLQNTEKDEIKEHQNDKFHIEEFQEIKKEGFQEFEEFLMKQNEMKQKTVTNQVQAFENVTVNNKEKEETVKEVDQEYQNDVINLIKNEEKQENKCLTEKQIQEDRQEEQVIKENNNCIDNSTTITTRIFEDMERIKSQG
;
A
#
# COMPACT_ATOMS: atom_id res chain seq x y z
N MET A 1 -41.68 -16.16 -16.71
CA MET A 1 -40.71 -16.34 -17.81
C MET A 1 -39.36 -16.09 -17.20
N ASP A 2 -38.68 -17.16 -16.82
CA ASP A 2 -37.37 -17.07 -16.18
C ASP A 2 -36.36 -16.51 -17.19
N GLU A 3 -35.82 -15.32 -16.90
CA GLU A 3 -34.68 -14.77 -17.62
C GLU A 3 -33.50 -15.73 -17.39
N ILE A 4 -33.23 -16.60 -18.37
CA ILE A 4 -32.07 -17.50 -18.33
C ILE A 4 -30.82 -16.61 -18.33
N GLN A 5 -30.22 -16.40 -17.14
CA GLN A 5 -28.91 -15.78 -17.01
C GLN A 5 -27.90 -16.59 -17.82
N LYS A 6 -27.32 -15.98 -18.87
CA LYS A 6 -26.36 -16.65 -19.74
C LYS A 6 -24.97 -16.52 -19.12
N LYS A 7 -24.62 -17.50 -18.31
CA LYS A 7 -23.28 -17.60 -17.72
C LYS A 7 -22.32 -18.26 -18.71
N LYS A 8 -21.21 -17.60 -19.02
CA LYS A 8 -20.11 -18.21 -19.79
C LYS A 8 -18.80 -18.09 -19.00
N LYS A 9 -18.16 -19.22 -18.75
CA LYS A 9 -16.77 -19.27 -18.31
C LYS A 9 -15.91 -19.44 -19.56
N ILE A 10 -14.90 -18.60 -19.71
CA ILE A 10 -13.98 -18.69 -20.85
C ILE A 10 -12.57 -18.91 -20.29
N TYR A 11 -11.95 -20.01 -20.68
CA TYR A 11 -10.59 -20.35 -20.30
C TYR A 11 -9.64 -19.97 -21.43
N PHE A 12 -8.53 -19.30 -21.11
CA PHE A 12 -7.64 -18.77 -22.15
C PHE A 12 -6.80 -19.83 -22.89
N THR A 13 -6.77 -21.06 -22.37
CA THR A 13 -6.28 -22.21 -23.14
C THR A 13 -7.00 -22.39 -24.46
N ASP A 14 -8.21 -21.84 -24.58
CA ASP A 14 -9.11 -22.07 -25.71
C ASP A 14 -8.92 -21.03 -26.83
N PHE A 15 -8.14 -19.96 -26.61
CA PHE A 15 -7.94 -18.85 -27.55
C PHE A 15 -6.67 -18.95 -28.40
N THR A 16 -5.90 -20.02 -28.28
CA THR A 16 -4.52 -20.01 -28.76
C THR A 16 -4.38 -20.09 -30.29
N ASN A 17 -5.40 -20.44 -31.09
CA ASN A 17 -5.20 -20.54 -32.55
C ASN A 17 -6.37 -20.18 -33.48
N GLU A 18 -7.61 -20.00 -33.01
CA GLU A 18 -8.73 -19.61 -33.89
C GLU A 18 -9.32 -18.27 -33.46
N GLU A 19 -9.55 -17.38 -34.44
CA GLU A 19 -10.41 -16.22 -34.23
C GLU A 19 -11.76 -16.73 -33.69
N MET A 20 -12.19 -16.30 -32.50
CA MET A 20 -13.60 -16.50 -32.13
C MET A 20 -14.41 -15.94 -33.29
N SER A 21 -15.17 -16.81 -33.95
CA SER A 21 -15.83 -16.41 -35.18
C SER A 21 -16.74 -15.20 -34.90
N SER A 22 -16.92 -14.32 -35.86
CA SER A 22 -17.81 -13.16 -35.72
C SER A 22 -19.22 -13.54 -35.21
N LYS A 23 -19.67 -14.77 -35.50
CA LYS A 23 -20.90 -15.36 -34.95
C LYS A 23 -20.83 -15.64 -33.44
N GLU A 24 -19.71 -16.15 -32.93
CA GLU A 24 -19.53 -16.35 -31.49
C GLU A 24 -19.51 -15.02 -30.75
N VAL A 25 -18.86 -14.00 -31.33
CA VAL A 25 -18.86 -12.64 -30.77
C VAL A 25 -20.27 -12.08 -30.70
N GLN A 26 -21.05 -12.18 -31.78
CA GLN A 26 -22.46 -11.76 -31.80
C GLN A 26 -23.32 -12.50 -30.78
N ASN A 27 -23.16 -13.82 -30.67
CA ASN A 27 -23.87 -14.62 -29.67
C ASN A 27 -23.48 -14.24 -28.24
N ASN A 28 -22.26 -13.73 -28.03
CA ASN A 28 -21.77 -13.30 -26.72
C ASN A 28 -22.22 -11.88 -26.33
N LEU A 29 -22.81 -11.08 -27.24
CA LEU A 29 -23.33 -9.73 -26.92
C LEU A 29 -24.47 -9.74 -25.88
N GLN A 30 -25.10 -10.90 -25.67
CA GLN A 30 -26.15 -11.10 -24.67
C GLN A 30 -25.63 -11.67 -23.34
N LEU A 31 -24.32 -11.83 -23.15
CA LEU A 31 -23.77 -12.31 -21.89
C LEU A 31 -23.89 -11.24 -20.81
N ASP A 32 -24.48 -11.62 -19.68
CA ASP A 32 -24.52 -10.79 -18.48
C ASP A 32 -23.40 -11.15 -17.50
N GLN A 33 -22.79 -12.33 -17.65
CA GLN A 33 -21.70 -12.81 -16.78
C GLN A 33 -20.56 -13.44 -17.57
N LEU A 34 -19.34 -13.04 -17.20
CA LEU A 34 -18.12 -13.47 -17.85
C LEU A 34 -17.03 -13.75 -16.82
N SER A 35 -16.31 -14.84 -16.99
CA SER A 35 -15.17 -15.17 -16.14
C SER A 35 -13.97 -15.55 -17.00
N PHE A 36 -12.85 -14.89 -16.72
CA PHE A 36 -11.56 -15.04 -17.36
C PHE A 36 -10.55 -15.65 -16.41
N PHE A 37 -9.88 -16.70 -16.84
CA PHE A 37 -8.82 -17.37 -16.09
C PHE A 37 -7.56 -17.44 -16.95
N VAL A 38 -6.50 -16.80 -16.47
CA VAL A 38 -5.15 -16.81 -17.08
C VAL A 38 -4.24 -17.62 -16.14
N THR A 39 -3.95 -18.86 -16.52
CA THR A 39 -3.21 -19.80 -15.67
C THR A 39 -1.99 -20.43 -16.34
N LYS A 40 -1.70 -20.07 -17.60
CA LYS A 40 -0.51 -20.55 -18.33
C LYS A 40 0.32 -19.36 -18.80
N SER A 41 1.64 -19.51 -18.72
CA SER A 41 2.66 -18.48 -18.96
C SER A 41 2.77 -17.96 -20.40
N GLN A 42 2.01 -18.52 -21.35
CA GLN A 42 2.02 -18.09 -22.76
C GLN A 42 1.00 -16.97 -23.05
N PHE A 43 0.77 -16.09 -22.10
CA PHE A 43 -0.18 -15.01 -22.25
C PHE A 43 0.43 -13.86 -23.07
N SER A 44 0.20 -13.88 -24.38
CA SER A 44 0.72 -12.83 -25.26
C SER A 44 -0.05 -11.51 -25.09
N GLN A 45 0.64 -10.38 -25.27
CA GLN A 45 0.01 -9.04 -25.27
C GLN A 45 -1.16 -8.94 -26.27
N ASN A 46 -1.09 -9.66 -27.39
CA ASN A 46 -2.15 -9.71 -28.41
C ASN A 46 -3.47 -10.24 -27.84
N LEU A 47 -3.40 -11.18 -26.90
CA LEU A 47 -4.57 -11.77 -26.26
C LEU A 47 -5.32 -10.76 -25.39
N LEU A 48 -4.59 -9.84 -24.76
CA LEU A 48 -5.15 -8.74 -23.97
C LEU A 48 -5.80 -7.67 -24.82
N VAL A 49 -5.19 -7.33 -25.95
CA VAL A 49 -5.81 -6.42 -26.93
C VAL A 49 -7.11 -7.03 -27.46
N ARG A 50 -7.12 -8.33 -27.75
CA ARG A 50 -8.35 -9.04 -28.14
C ARG A 50 -9.40 -9.01 -27.03
N LEU A 51 -8.99 -9.28 -25.78
CA LEU A 51 -9.86 -9.18 -24.61
C LEU A 51 -10.48 -7.79 -24.49
N GLN A 52 -9.68 -6.74 -24.65
CA GLN A 52 -10.13 -5.36 -24.65
C GLN A 52 -11.21 -5.12 -25.71
N ASN A 53 -10.94 -5.53 -26.95
CA ASN A 53 -11.88 -5.36 -28.06
C ASN A 53 -13.18 -6.14 -27.84
N TYR A 54 -13.12 -7.35 -27.28
CA TYR A 54 -14.32 -8.12 -26.96
C TYR A 54 -15.15 -7.47 -25.86
N CYS A 55 -14.51 -7.07 -24.79
CA CYS A 55 -15.16 -6.43 -23.65
C CYS A 55 -15.85 -5.11 -24.03
N GLN A 56 -15.27 -4.33 -24.96
CA GLN A 56 -15.88 -3.11 -25.48
C GLN A 56 -17.21 -3.34 -26.19
N GLN A 57 -17.46 -4.55 -26.70
CA GLN A 57 -18.70 -4.89 -27.39
C GLN A 57 -19.77 -5.45 -26.44
N MET A 58 -19.42 -5.81 -25.20
CA MET A 58 -20.34 -6.45 -24.26
C MET A 58 -21.09 -5.44 -23.40
N GLU A 59 -21.97 -4.65 -24.02
CA GLU A 59 -22.75 -3.60 -23.34
C GLU A 59 -23.65 -4.14 -22.22
N ASN A 60 -24.08 -5.40 -22.30
CA ASN A 60 -24.97 -6.04 -21.32
C ASN A 60 -24.24 -6.69 -20.14
N LEU A 61 -22.91 -6.63 -20.09
CA LEU A 61 -22.13 -7.34 -19.09
C LEU A 61 -22.29 -6.71 -17.70
N LYS A 62 -22.88 -7.45 -16.76
CA LYS A 62 -23.14 -7.00 -15.37
C LYS A 62 -22.17 -7.62 -14.37
N PHE A 63 -21.56 -8.76 -14.70
CA PHE A 63 -20.62 -9.47 -13.85
C PHE A 63 -19.37 -9.85 -14.63
N ILE A 64 -18.21 -9.50 -14.09
CA ILE A 64 -16.93 -9.97 -14.60
C ILE A 64 -16.05 -10.51 -13.47
N SER A 65 -15.43 -11.65 -13.72
CA SER A 65 -14.40 -12.22 -12.85
C SER A 65 -13.12 -12.42 -13.64
N ILE A 66 -12.05 -11.71 -13.30
CA ILE A 66 -10.73 -11.84 -13.92
C ILE A 66 -9.78 -12.46 -12.91
N TYR A 67 -9.21 -13.60 -13.26
CA TYR A 67 -8.17 -14.27 -12.50
C TYR A 67 -6.88 -14.38 -13.31
N ILE A 68 -5.82 -13.79 -12.80
CA ILE A 68 -4.45 -13.94 -13.30
C ILE A 68 -3.66 -14.71 -12.26
N GLY A 69 -3.18 -15.89 -12.66
CA GLY A 69 -2.40 -16.80 -11.83
C GLY A 69 -0.98 -16.30 -11.55
N THR A 70 -0.25 -17.06 -10.75
CA THR A 70 1.11 -16.73 -10.34
C THR A 70 2.10 -16.84 -11.50
N ASN A 71 3.06 -15.91 -11.61
CA ASN A 71 4.16 -15.95 -12.58
C ASN A 71 3.69 -16.07 -14.04
N MET A 72 2.64 -15.34 -14.42
CA MET A 72 2.20 -15.29 -15.83
C MET A 72 2.98 -14.27 -16.65
N PHE A 73 3.84 -13.46 -16.02
CA PHE A 73 4.72 -12.48 -16.67
C PHE A 73 3.99 -11.55 -17.66
N ILE A 74 2.74 -11.19 -17.35
CA ILE A 74 1.90 -10.33 -18.20
C ILE A 74 2.56 -8.95 -18.44
N GLY A 75 3.44 -8.52 -17.53
CA GLY A 75 4.12 -7.25 -17.60
C GLY A 75 3.17 -6.07 -17.34
N GLU A 76 3.75 -4.90 -17.11
CA GLU A 76 3.00 -3.69 -16.79
C GLU A 76 2.00 -3.32 -17.89
N ARG A 77 2.42 -3.40 -19.17
CA ARG A 77 1.54 -3.09 -20.31
C ARG A 77 0.30 -3.97 -20.34
N GLY A 78 0.46 -5.27 -20.07
CA GLY A 78 -0.66 -6.18 -20.15
C GLY A 78 -1.66 -5.95 -19.01
N ILE A 79 -1.17 -5.67 -17.81
CA ILE A 79 -2.04 -5.30 -16.68
C ILE A 79 -2.75 -3.96 -16.97
N SER A 80 -2.06 -2.97 -17.53
CA SER A 80 -2.67 -1.70 -17.95
C SER A 80 -3.78 -1.90 -18.99
N THR A 81 -3.59 -2.81 -19.96
CA THR A 81 -4.65 -3.14 -20.94
C THR A 81 -5.90 -3.72 -20.27
N ILE A 82 -5.76 -4.54 -19.23
CA ILE A 82 -6.91 -5.04 -18.45
C ILE A 82 -7.67 -3.89 -17.80
N PHE A 83 -6.96 -2.93 -17.21
CA PHE A 83 -7.61 -1.80 -16.55
C PHE A 83 -8.25 -0.80 -17.51
N GLN A 84 -7.60 -0.53 -18.64
CA GLN A 84 -8.21 0.23 -19.73
C GLN A 84 -9.45 -0.48 -20.31
N THR A 85 -9.47 -1.81 -20.26
CA THR A 85 -10.64 -2.60 -20.63
C THR A 85 -11.79 -2.37 -19.65
N LEU A 86 -11.51 -2.42 -18.34
CA LEU A 86 -12.51 -2.14 -17.31
C LEU A 86 -13.08 -0.73 -17.44
N LYS A 87 -12.27 0.25 -17.88
CA LYS A 87 -12.72 1.64 -18.09
C LYS A 87 -13.96 1.79 -18.97
N ASN A 88 -14.16 0.86 -19.91
CA ASN A 88 -15.27 0.89 -20.86
C ASN A 88 -16.51 0.11 -20.37
N MET A 89 -16.45 -0.55 -19.21
CA MET A 89 -17.53 -1.40 -18.70
C MET A 89 -18.49 -0.63 -17.78
N GLN A 90 -19.11 0.44 -18.27
CA GLN A 90 -19.93 1.34 -17.43
C GLN A 90 -21.15 0.66 -16.79
N ASN A 91 -21.69 -0.41 -17.41
CA ASN A 91 -22.85 -1.16 -16.89
C ASN A 91 -22.48 -2.25 -15.87
N LEU A 92 -21.20 -2.37 -15.49
CA LEU A 92 -20.73 -3.42 -14.62
C LEU A 92 -21.22 -3.22 -13.18
N LEU A 93 -21.91 -4.23 -12.64
CA LEU A 93 -22.43 -4.22 -11.27
C LEU A 93 -21.53 -4.99 -10.31
N ASN A 94 -20.80 -6.00 -10.81
CA ASN A 94 -19.99 -6.88 -10.00
C ASN A 94 -18.64 -7.14 -10.67
N LEU A 95 -17.55 -6.84 -9.94
CA LEU A 95 -16.19 -7.06 -10.37
C LEU A 95 -15.46 -7.94 -9.37
N LYS A 96 -14.94 -9.07 -9.83
CA LYS A 96 -13.95 -9.86 -9.10
C LYS A 96 -12.65 -9.80 -9.87
N LEU A 97 -11.63 -9.18 -9.30
CA LEU A 97 -10.30 -9.11 -9.88
C LEU A 97 -9.30 -9.73 -8.91
N LYS A 98 -8.58 -10.75 -9.38
CA LYS A 98 -7.51 -11.39 -8.63
C LYS A 98 -6.28 -11.47 -9.52
N ILE A 99 -5.21 -10.77 -9.12
CA ILE A 99 -3.90 -10.85 -9.74
C ILE A 99 -2.93 -11.39 -8.70
N ASP A 100 -2.46 -12.63 -8.89
CA ASP A 100 -1.47 -13.26 -8.02
C ASP A 100 -0.04 -12.72 -8.31
N GLU A 101 0.95 -13.16 -7.54
CA GLU A 101 2.35 -12.70 -7.66
C GLU A 101 2.96 -13.06 -9.04
N GLY A 102 4.09 -12.46 -9.38
CA GLY A 102 4.78 -12.82 -10.64
C GLY A 102 4.30 -12.08 -11.89
N ASN A 103 3.37 -11.12 -11.76
CA ASN A 103 2.75 -10.43 -12.90
C ASN A 103 3.26 -9.01 -13.17
N GLN A 104 4.27 -8.54 -12.44
CA GLN A 104 4.93 -7.23 -12.64
C GLN A 104 3.94 -6.05 -12.76
N ILE A 105 3.17 -5.81 -11.69
CA ILE A 105 2.31 -4.61 -11.61
C ILE A 105 3.20 -3.40 -11.33
N GLY A 106 3.40 -2.57 -12.35
CA GLY A 106 4.18 -1.32 -12.26
C GLY A 106 3.34 -0.11 -11.88
N GLN A 107 3.99 1.06 -11.88
CA GLN A 107 3.37 2.34 -11.52
C GLN A 107 2.20 2.71 -12.45
N ASN A 108 2.40 2.59 -13.76
CA ASN A 108 1.38 2.95 -14.75
C ASN A 108 0.20 1.99 -14.65
N SER A 109 0.44 0.72 -14.32
CA SER A 109 -0.64 -0.23 -14.04
C SER A 109 -1.49 0.19 -12.83
N CYS A 110 -0.88 0.70 -11.75
CA CYS A 110 -1.65 1.20 -10.60
C CYS A 110 -2.46 2.45 -10.95
N GLN A 111 -1.94 3.35 -11.78
CA GLN A 111 -2.69 4.52 -12.26
C GLN A 111 -3.87 4.11 -13.14
N GLU A 112 -3.65 3.18 -14.07
CA GLU A 112 -4.71 2.64 -14.91
C GLU A 112 -5.75 1.88 -14.10
N LEU A 113 -5.35 1.17 -13.03
CA LEU A 113 -6.29 0.55 -12.08
C LEU A 113 -7.24 1.60 -11.49
N ILE A 114 -6.74 2.75 -11.02
CA ILE A 114 -7.59 3.83 -10.50
C ILE A 114 -8.56 4.29 -11.58
N LEU A 115 -8.04 4.63 -12.77
CA LEU A 115 -8.87 5.18 -13.85
C LEU A 115 -9.93 4.17 -14.29
N GLY A 116 -9.55 2.89 -14.34
CA GLY A 116 -10.45 1.78 -14.63
C GLY A 116 -11.54 1.64 -13.57
N LEU A 117 -11.18 1.57 -12.28
CA LEU A 117 -12.15 1.44 -11.19
C LEU A 117 -13.04 2.68 -11.07
N ASN A 118 -12.48 3.89 -11.12
CA ASN A 118 -13.23 5.14 -10.97
C ASN A 118 -14.29 5.34 -12.06
N SER A 119 -14.15 4.70 -13.22
CA SER A 119 -15.17 4.75 -14.28
C SER A 119 -16.40 3.86 -14.04
N LEU A 120 -16.33 2.95 -13.06
CA LEU A 120 -17.36 1.95 -12.78
C LEU A 120 -18.42 2.49 -11.79
N HIS A 121 -19.05 3.61 -12.13
CA HIS A 121 -19.97 4.33 -11.22
C HIS A 121 -21.21 3.54 -10.78
N HIS A 122 -21.56 2.46 -11.49
CA HIS A 122 -22.68 1.57 -11.16
C HIS A 122 -22.25 0.30 -10.39
N LEU A 123 -20.97 0.16 -10.06
CA LEU A 123 -20.44 -1.01 -9.39
C LEU A 123 -21.03 -1.14 -7.99
N LYS A 124 -21.64 -2.29 -7.70
CA LYS A 124 -22.25 -2.63 -6.41
C LYS A 124 -21.40 -3.57 -5.59
N SER A 125 -20.63 -4.44 -6.23
CA SER A 125 -19.73 -5.37 -5.55
C SER A 125 -18.35 -5.38 -6.19
N LEU A 126 -17.32 -5.16 -5.37
CA LEU A 126 -15.93 -5.22 -5.75
C LEU A 126 -15.18 -6.20 -4.86
N LYS A 127 -14.61 -7.24 -5.47
CA LYS A 127 -13.61 -8.09 -4.83
C LYS A 127 -12.27 -7.92 -5.53
N LEU A 128 -11.35 -7.26 -4.85
CA LEU A 128 -10.03 -6.92 -5.37
C LEU A 128 -8.95 -7.66 -4.57
N LYS A 129 -8.22 -8.57 -5.22
CA LYS A 129 -7.03 -9.19 -4.66
C LYS A 129 -5.84 -8.84 -5.52
N LEU A 130 -4.93 -8.05 -4.96
CA LEU A 130 -3.70 -7.62 -5.63
C LEU A 130 -2.50 -8.14 -4.85
N ASN A 131 -1.69 -8.98 -5.49
CA ASN A 131 -0.37 -9.33 -5.00
C ASN A 131 0.66 -8.47 -5.73
N LEU A 132 1.05 -7.40 -5.06
CA LEU A 132 1.89 -6.37 -5.62
C LEU A 132 3.33 -6.68 -5.24
N PHE A 133 4.23 -6.60 -6.22
CA PHE A 133 5.64 -6.83 -5.95
C PHE A 133 6.22 -5.74 -5.06
N LYS A 134 7.31 -6.09 -4.36
CA LYS A 134 8.08 -5.20 -3.46
C LYS A 134 8.59 -3.91 -4.11
N ASN A 135 8.48 -3.77 -5.43
CA ASN A 135 9.06 -2.69 -6.22
C ASN A 135 8.12 -1.51 -6.45
N ILE A 136 6.90 -1.51 -5.90
CA ILE A 136 6.07 -0.30 -5.89
C ILE A 136 6.75 0.71 -4.96
N LYS A 137 7.20 1.82 -5.55
CA LYS A 137 7.80 2.94 -4.83
C LYS A 137 6.70 3.68 -4.03
N LYS A 138 7.13 4.63 -3.21
CA LYS A 138 6.31 5.33 -2.22
C LYS A 138 5.19 6.20 -2.79
N PRO A 139 5.42 7.16 -3.72
CA PRO A 139 4.33 8.01 -4.22
C PRO A 139 3.23 7.22 -4.96
N GLU A 140 3.55 6.02 -5.40
CA GLU A 140 2.65 5.14 -6.12
C GLU A 140 1.66 4.44 -5.20
N SER A 141 1.98 4.29 -3.90
CA SER A 141 1.10 3.56 -3.02
C SER A 141 -0.19 4.30 -2.71
N ASP A 142 -0.13 5.64 -2.74
CA ASP A 142 -1.23 6.58 -2.52
C ASP A 142 -2.34 6.44 -3.59
N PHE A 143 -2.00 5.93 -4.77
CA PHE A 143 -2.94 5.73 -5.87
C PHE A 143 -4.01 4.70 -5.55
N ILE A 144 -3.63 3.57 -4.95
CA ILE A 144 -4.59 2.54 -4.56
C ILE A 144 -5.58 3.09 -3.53
N GLY A 145 -5.12 3.96 -2.64
CA GLY A 145 -5.98 4.63 -1.68
C GLY A 145 -7.15 5.32 -2.39
N LYS A 146 -6.84 6.15 -3.40
CA LYS A 146 -7.81 6.95 -4.18
C LYS A 146 -8.71 6.17 -5.13
N SER A 147 -8.47 4.87 -5.33
CA SER A 147 -9.16 4.06 -6.36
C SER A 147 -10.65 3.83 -6.09
N PHE A 148 -11.14 4.18 -4.89
CA PHE A 148 -12.49 3.88 -4.46
C PHE A 148 -13.38 5.12 -4.32
N CYS A 149 -12.83 6.34 -4.39
CA CYS A 149 -13.58 7.58 -4.16
C CYS A 149 -14.85 7.72 -5.02
N GLU A 150 -14.81 7.24 -6.26
CA GLU A 150 -15.88 7.40 -7.24
C GLU A 150 -16.91 6.26 -7.23
N LEU A 151 -16.68 5.21 -6.43
CA LEU A 151 -17.54 4.03 -6.36
C LEU A 151 -18.72 4.22 -5.39
N ILE A 152 -19.42 5.36 -5.47
CA ILE A 152 -20.45 5.77 -4.51
C ILE A 152 -21.68 4.83 -4.42
N GLN A 153 -21.85 3.93 -5.40
CA GLN A 153 -22.91 2.91 -5.42
C GLN A 153 -22.49 1.57 -4.82
N LEU A 154 -21.24 1.45 -4.34
CA LEU A 154 -20.68 0.20 -3.87
C LEU A 154 -21.34 -0.23 -2.56
N GLU A 155 -21.97 -1.40 -2.57
CA GLU A 155 -22.62 -2.02 -1.42
C GLU A 155 -21.71 -3.05 -0.74
N SER A 156 -20.74 -3.63 -1.48
CA SER A 156 -19.82 -4.65 -0.99
C SER A 156 -18.40 -4.42 -1.51
N LEU A 157 -17.43 -4.32 -0.60
CA LEU A 157 -16.01 -4.16 -0.89
C LEU A 157 -15.20 -5.22 -0.16
N SER A 158 -14.48 -6.06 -0.90
CA SER A 158 -13.54 -7.04 -0.36
C SER A 158 -12.17 -6.80 -0.98
N ILE A 159 -11.25 -6.23 -0.21
CA ILE A 159 -9.90 -5.96 -0.66
C ILE A 159 -8.92 -6.88 0.07
N THR A 160 -8.03 -7.51 -0.68
CA THR A 160 -6.87 -8.21 -0.14
C THR A 160 -5.59 -7.69 -0.76
N PHE A 161 -4.72 -7.16 0.08
CA PHE A 161 -3.39 -6.73 -0.29
C PHE A 161 -2.34 -7.71 0.21
N TYR A 162 -1.37 -8.06 -0.64
CA TYR A 162 -0.19 -8.83 -0.27
C TYR A 162 1.06 -8.00 -0.53
N ASN A 163 2.07 -8.13 0.34
CA ASN A 163 3.41 -7.57 0.14
C ASN A 163 3.45 -6.06 -0.15
N TYR A 164 2.42 -5.32 0.23
CA TYR A 164 2.29 -3.91 -0.12
C TYR A 164 2.74 -3.02 1.04
N LYS A 165 3.32 -1.88 0.72
CA LYS A 165 3.68 -0.85 1.69
C LYS A 165 2.45 -0.04 2.13
N ILE A 166 1.36 -0.72 2.53
CA ILE A 166 0.18 -0.02 3.11
C ILE A 166 0.59 0.70 4.39
N GLY A 167 1.66 0.26 5.06
CA GLY A 167 2.22 0.92 6.25
C GLY A 167 2.69 2.36 6.07
N GLU A 168 2.51 2.95 4.88
CA GLU A 168 2.72 4.37 4.71
C GLU A 168 1.46 5.18 5.06
N ARG A 169 1.62 6.13 5.99
CA ARG A 169 0.53 6.95 6.55
C ARG A 169 -0.34 7.63 5.49
N ASN A 170 0.27 8.13 4.41
CA ASN A 170 -0.49 8.77 3.33
C ASN A 170 -1.38 7.77 2.60
N THR A 171 -0.86 6.60 2.27
CA THR A 171 -1.60 5.55 1.59
C THR A 171 -2.78 5.06 2.43
N GLN A 172 -2.59 4.90 3.74
CA GLN A 172 -3.70 4.60 4.66
C GLN A 172 -4.73 5.71 4.66
N LYS A 173 -4.30 6.96 4.84
CA LYS A 173 -5.20 8.11 4.88
C LYS A 173 -6.04 8.20 3.61
N GLU A 174 -5.43 8.00 2.45
CA GLU A 174 -6.14 7.99 1.16
C GLU A 174 -7.10 6.80 1.03
N LEU A 175 -6.69 5.60 1.45
CA LEU A 175 -7.55 4.41 1.45
C LEU A 175 -8.77 4.61 2.36
N ILE A 176 -8.53 5.05 3.58
CA ILE A 176 -9.54 5.41 4.59
C ILE A 176 -10.48 6.46 4.03
N ASN A 177 -9.96 7.58 3.52
CA ASN A 177 -10.78 8.66 2.95
C ASN A 177 -11.62 8.18 1.76
N SER A 178 -11.10 7.27 0.96
CA SER A 178 -11.84 6.73 -0.19
C SER A 178 -12.94 5.78 0.22
N ILE A 179 -12.70 4.91 1.21
CA ILE A 179 -13.75 4.06 1.79
C ILE A 179 -14.82 4.92 2.47
N LYS A 180 -14.43 6.06 3.07
CA LYS A 180 -15.31 7.05 3.71
C LYS A 180 -16.43 7.55 2.79
N ASN A 181 -16.11 7.66 1.51
CA ASN A 181 -17.02 8.16 0.48
C ASN A 181 -18.01 7.08 -0.01
N LEU A 182 -17.83 5.82 0.39
CA LEU A 182 -18.69 4.70 0.00
C LEU A 182 -19.94 4.63 0.88
N VAL A 183 -20.77 5.67 0.85
CA VAL A 183 -21.91 5.86 1.77
C VAL A 183 -22.94 4.72 1.75
N LYS A 184 -22.98 3.91 0.68
CA LYS A 184 -23.88 2.76 0.54
C LYS A 184 -23.25 1.42 0.96
N LEU A 185 -22.02 1.44 1.48
CA LEU A 185 -21.26 0.24 1.77
C LEU A 185 -21.85 -0.49 2.97
N LYS A 186 -22.35 -1.70 2.71
CA LYS A 186 -22.93 -2.61 3.72
C LYS A 186 -21.92 -3.66 4.18
N TYR A 187 -21.03 -4.09 3.28
CA TYR A 187 -20.07 -5.14 3.58
C TYR A 187 -18.66 -4.66 3.24
N LEU A 188 -17.79 -4.58 4.25
CA LEU A 188 -16.39 -4.23 4.08
C LEU A 188 -15.51 -5.37 4.60
N GLN A 189 -14.71 -5.94 3.72
CA GLN A 189 -13.64 -6.87 4.08
C GLN A 189 -12.30 -6.30 3.66
N LEU A 190 -11.41 -6.08 4.62
CA LEU A 190 -10.05 -5.63 4.38
C LEU A 190 -9.07 -6.66 4.93
N LYS A 191 -8.32 -7.29 4.04
CA LYS A 191 -7.28 -8.26 4.38
C LYS A 191 -5.93 -7.71 3.98
N ILE A 192 -5.03 -7.55 4.93
CA ILE A 192 -3.67 -7.06 4.67
C ILE A 192 -2.68 -8.14 5.08
N LYS A 193 -1.89 -8.58 4.10
CA LYS A 193 -0.97 -9.69 4.23
C LYS A 193 0.46 -9.29 3.89
N ASP A 194 1.41 -9.83 4.66
CA ASP A 194 2.85 -9.72 4.38
C ASP A 194 3.33 -8.27 4.18
N SER A 195 2.68 -7.30 4.84
CA SER A 195 2.96 -5.88 4.67
C SER A 195 3.90 -5.36 5.76
N SER A 196 4.55 -4.24 5.46
CA SER A 196 5.33 -3.47 6.42
C SER A 196 4.48 -2.61 7.36
N LEU A 197 3.19 -2.94 7.54
CA LEU A 197 2.30 -2.24 8.46
C LEU A 197 2.94 -2.23 9.86
N LYS A 198 3.08 -1.03 10.40
CA LYS A 198 3.35 -0.78 11.80
C LYS A 198 2.02 -0.78 12.55
N VAL A 199 2.08 -0.91 13.87
CA VAL A 199 0.88 -0.91 14.72
C VAL A 199 0.04 0.36 14.55
N PHE A 200 0.68 1.52 14.41
CA PHE A 200 0.01 2.81 14.17
C PHE A 200 -0.83 2.79 12.91
N ASP A 201 -0.42 2.05 11.90
CA ASP A 201 -1.09 2.04 10.62
C ASP A 201 -2.44 1.30 10.69
N CYS A 202 -2.55 0.38 11.64
CA CYS A 202 -3.80 -0.33 11.92
C CYS A 202 -4.78 0.57 12.68
N TYR A 203 -4.30 1.55 13.45
CA TYR A 203 -5.13 2.46 14.23
C TYR A 203 -6.02 3.32 13.34
N ASP A 204 -5.43 4.02 12.37
CA ASP A 204 -6.18 4.88 11.46
C ASP A 204 -7.23 4.07 10.68
N ILE A 205 -6.89 2.82 10.30
CA ILE A 205 -7.79 1.90 9.58
C ILE A 205 -8.92 1.38 10.49
N LEU A 206 -8.67 1.14 11.77
CA LEU A 206 -9.68 0.61 12.68
C LEU A 206 -10.60 1.70 13.21
N ASN A 207 -10.05 2.87 13.58
CA ASN A 207 -10.85 4.04 13.94
C ASN A 207 -11.77 4.47 12.80
N PHE A 208 -11.36 4.26 11.55
CA PHE A 208 -12.21 4.51 10.39
C PHE A 208 -13.55 3.75 10.43
N GLY A 209 -13.53 2.47 10.79
CA GLY A 209 -14.71 1.60 10.75
C GLY A 209 -15.79 2.04 11.75
N GLN A 210 -15.40 2.75 12.81
CA GLN A 210 -16.28 3.09 13.92
C GLN A 210 -17.16 4.32 13.64
N PHE A 211 -16.71 5.26 12.80
CA PHE A 211 -17.32 6.59 12.76
C PHE A 211 -18.06 6.96 11.46
N ILE A 212 -17.97 6.18 10.36
CA ILE A 212 -18.16 6.84 9.05
C ILE A 212 -19.03 6.11 8.01
N LEU A 213 -19.46 4.88 8.25
CA LEU A 213 -20.37 4.20 7.34
C LEU A 213 -21.68 3.85 8.06
N PRO A 214 -22.71 4.72 7.99
CA PRO A 214 -23.94 4.53 8.75
C PRO A 214 -24.66 3.21 8.40
N ASP A 215 -24.51 2.76 7.16
CA ASP A 215 -25.16 1.57 6.62
C ASP A 215 -24.29 0.30 6.69
N LEU A 216 -23.12 0.34 7.34
CA LEU A 216 -22.21 -0.82 7.41
C LEU A 216 -22.79 -1.93 8.30
N GLN A 217 -23.08 -3.07 7.68
CA GLN A 217 -23.65 -4.27 8.31
C GLN A 217 -22.55 -5.27 8.70
N GLU A 218 -21.54 -5.46 7.86
CA GLU A 218 -20.44 -6.39 8.13
C GLU A 218 -19.09 -5.72 7.93
N PHE A 219 -18.24 -5.83 8.94
CA PHE A 219 -16.84 -5.42 8.87
C PHE A 219 -15.92 -6.60 9.18
N SER A 220 -15.10 -6.99 8.22
CA SER A 220 -14.10 -8.04 8.36
C SER A 220 -12.71 -7.46 8.16
N PHE A 221 -11.87 -7.48 9.19
CA PHE A 221 -10.49 -7.05 9.12
C PHE A 221 -9.54 -8.19 9.44
N SER A 222 -8.59 -8.46 8.54
CA SER A 222 -7.66 -9.58 8.66
C SER A 222 -6.23 -9.10 8.48
N LEU A 223 -5.38 -9.35 9.46
CA LEU A 223 -3.95 -9.08 9.42
C LEU A 223 -3.17 -10.39 9.48
N LYS A 224 -2.47 -10.72 8.40
CA LYS A 224 -1.67 -11.94 8.29
C LYS A 224 -0.23 -11.61 7.93
N ASN A 225 0.75 -12.23 8.58
CA ASN A 225 2.17 -12.10 8.25
C ASN A 225 2.72 -10.66 8.25
N ASN A 226 2.13 -9.75 9.03
CA ASN A 226 2.62 -8.37 9.16
C ASN A 226 3.61 -8.24 10.34
N ASN A 227 4.74 -7.56 10.10
CA ASN A 227 5.76 -7.28 11.12
C ASN A 227 5.34 -6.10 12.01
N LEU A 228 4.33 -6.33 12.86
CA LEU A 228 3.79 -5.33 13.76
C LEU A 228 4.79 -5.06 14.90
N MET A 229 5.59 -4.00 14.75
CA MET A 229 6.51 -3.55 15.80
C MET A 229 5.76 -3.12 17.07
N LYS A 230 6.37 -3.34 18.24
CA LYS A 230 5.82 -2.94 19.55
C LYS A 230 5.43 -1.45 19.55
N PRO A 231 4.17 -1.07 19.85
CA PRO A 231 3.83 0.33 20.08
C PRO A 231 4.58 0.84 21.32
N LYS A 232 4.98 2.11 21.32
CA LYS A 232 5.41 2.76 22.56
C LYS A 232 4.17 2.95 23.45
N THR A 233 4.31 2.70 24.75
CA THR A 233 3.23 2.73 25.76
C THR A 233 2.41 4.03 25.76
N GLU A 234 3.06 5.14 25.46
CA GLU A 234 2.51 6.50 25.41
C GLU A 234 1.39 6.67 24.35
N ILE A 235 1.46 5.86 23.28
CA ILE A 235 0.49 5.88 22.19
C ILE A 235 -0.75 5.03 22.49
N LEU A 236 -0.62 4.01 23.32
CA LEU A 236 -1.77 3.26 23.83
C LEU A 236 -2.64 4.14 24.75
N ASN A 237 -2.06 5.15 25.39
CA ASN A 237 -2.81 6.09 26.22
C ASN A 237 -3.51 7.17 25.38
N GLN A 238 -2.85 7.70 24.34
CA GLN A 238 -3.51 8.59 23.36
C GLN A 238 -4.66 7.89 22.61
N PHE A 239 -4.52 6.57 22.39
CA PHE A 239 -5.58 5.71 21.84
C PHE A 239 -6.84 5.70 22.73
N LEU A 240 -6.68 5.59 24.05
CA LEU A 240 -7.80 5.55 25.01
C LEU A 240 -8.50 6.92 25.18
N GLU A 241 -7.79 8.03 25.00
CA GLU A 241 -8.36 9.37 25.14
C GLU A 241 -9.26 9.78 23.96
N VAL A 242 -8.90 9.39 22.73
CA VAL A 242 -9.69 9.74 21.52
C VAL A 242 -11.02 8.99 21.47
N LEU A 243 -11.09 7.79 22.04
CA LEU A 243 -12.28 6.93 22.01
C LEU A 243 -13.32 7.30 23.07
N ASN A 244 -12.91 8.00 24.15
CA ASN A 244 -13.82 8.48 25.19
C ASN A 244 -14.67 9.71 24.81
N LEU A 245 -14.43 10.35 23.65
CA LEU A 245 -14.95 11.69 23.38
C LEU A 245 -16.31 11.78 22.67
N ASN A 246 -16.94 10.70 22.20
CA ASN A 246 -18.12 10.84 21.32
C ASN A 246 -19.23 9.81 21.62
N GLN A 247 -20.13 10.15 22.55
CA GLN A 247 -21.22 9.28 23.04
C GLN A 247 -22.61 9.50 22.39
N GLU A 248 -22.84 10.51 21.54
CA GLU A 248 -24.22 11.01 21.30
C GLU A 248 -24.99 10.53 20.04
N PHE A 249 -24.54 9.56 19.22
CA PHE A 249 -25.14 9.40 17.87
C PHE A 249 -25.62 8.01 17.39
N ILE A 250 -25.75 6.95 18.20
CA ILE A 250 -25.93 5.59 17.62
C ILE A 250 -26.89 4.73 18.46
N GLU A 251 -28.21 4.81 18.24
CA GLU A 251 -29.18 3.90 18.92
C GLU A 251 -30.10 3.07 17.98
N ASP A 252 -30.38 3.50 16.73
CA ASP A 252 -31.56 2.95 16.01
C ASP A 252 -31.33 1.83 14.95
N GLN A 253 -30.10 1.41 14.62
CA GLN A 253 -29.86 0.43 13.50
C GLN A 253 -28.86 -0.70 13.80
N ILE A 254 -28.87 -1.23 15.02
CA ILE A 254 -27.73 -2.01 15.51
C ILE A 254 -27.89 -3.54 15.36
N ASP A 255 -29.10 -4.06 15.26
CA ASP A 255 -29.42 -5.49 15.47
C ASP A 255 -28.80 -6.49 14.47
N GLU A 256 -28.11 -6.04 13.42
CA GLU A 256 -27.50 -6.93 12.42
C GLU A 256 -25.98 -6.76 12.22
N ARG A 257 -25.30 -5.90 12.99
CA ARG A 257 -23.88 -5.62 12.75
C ARG A 257 -22.97 -6.77 13.16
N ILE A 258 -22.12 -7.23 12.24
CA ILE A 258 -21.12 -8.28 12.46
C ILE A 258 -19.71 -7.71 12.30
N ILE A 259 -18.89 -7.84 13.34
CA ILE A 259 -17.46 -7.55 13.28
C ILE A 259 -16.68 -8.86 13.34
N SER A 260 -15.80 -9.07 12.35
CA SER A 260 -14.87 -10.20 12.31
C SER A 260 -13.43 -9.69 12.26
N ILE A 261 -12.64 -9.94 13.30
CA ILE A 261 -11.22 -9.59 13.32
C ILE A 261 -10.40 -10.87 13.34
N GLU A 262 -9.51 -11.02 12.35
CA GLU A 262 -8.65 -12.19 12.20
C GLU A 262 -7.17 -11.79 12.30
N PHE A 263 -6.44 -12.38 13.25
CA PHE A 263 -5.00 -12.21 13.39
C PHE A 263 -4.30 -13.54 13.10
N ASP A 264 -3.41 -13.54 12.11
CA ASP A 264 -2.78 -14.77 11.62
C ASP A 264 -1.33 -14.95 12.10
N ASN A 265 -0.75 -13.91 12.69
CA ASN A 265 0.61 -13.93 13.23
C ASN A 265 0.69 -14.30 14.70
N TYR A 266 1.90 -14.64 15.14
CA TYR A 266 2.29 -14.60 16.55
C TYR A 266 1.74 -13.32 17.19
N VAL A 267 0.65 -13.49 17.94
CA VAL A 267 0.01 -12.40 18.65
C VAL A 267 0.93 -12.03 19.79
N SER A 268 1.80 -11.05 19.56
CA SER A 268 2.55 -10.44 20.66
C SER A 268 1.55 -9.94 21.71
N GLN A 269 1.94 -9.89 23.00
CA GLN A 269 1.09 -9.37 24.07
C GLN A 269 0.41 -8.02 23.71
N HIS A 270 1.08 -7.22 22.87
CA HIS A 270 0.60 -5.90 22.44
C HIS A 270 -0.49 -5.96 21.38
N LEU A 271 -0.41 -6.88 20.40
CA LEU A 271 -1.51 -7.07 19.44
C LEU A 271 -2.81 -7.42 20.14
N MET A 272 -2.69 -8.26 21.17
CA MET A 272 -3.83 -8.59 22.01
C MET A 272 -4.29 -7.40 22.86
N GLN A 273 -3.38 -6.58 23.42
CA GLN A 273 -3.77 -5.34 24.10
C GLN A 273 -4.49 -4.36 23.16
N ILE A 274 -4.06 -4.23 21.91
CA ILE A 274 -4.73 -3.41 20.90
C ILE A 274 -6.11 -3.99 20.60
N ALA A 275 -6.21 -5.29 20.32
CA ALA A 275 -7.48 -5.94 20.10
C ALA A 275 -8.42 -5.75 21.29
N LEU A 276 -7.91 -5.89 22.52
CA LEU A 276 -8.68 -5.70 23.74
C LEU A 276 -9.11 -4.27 23.97
N SER A 277 -8.23 -3.30 23.70
CA SER A 277 -8.58 -1.89 23.80
C SER A 277 -9.64 -1.55 22.77
N LEU A 278 -9.45 -2.00 21.52
CA LEU A 278 -10.44 -1.84 20.46
C LEU A 278 -11.79 -2.45 20.86
N ILE A 279 -11.79 -3.67 21.40
CA ILE A 279 -13.00 -4.34 21.85
C ILE A 279 -13.65 -3.58 23.02
N GLN A 280 -12.87 -3.09 23.98
CA GLN A 280 -13.36 -2.30 25.12
C GLN A 280 -14.02 -0.99 24.65
N ASP A 281 -13.43 -0.32 23.67
CA ASP A 281 -13.95 0.95 23.13
C ASP A 281 -15.13 0.72 22.16
N LEU A 282 -15.15 -0.43 21.48
CA LEU A 282 -16.30 -0.90 20.71
C LEU A 282 -17.43 -1.45 21.61
N SER A 283 -17.21 -1.66 22.90
CA SER A 283 -18.20 -2.27 23.80
C SER A 283 -19.44 -1.40 24.08
N HIS A 284 -19.29 -0.09 23.89
CA HIS A 284 -20.39 0.86 24.00
C HIS A 284 -21.24 0.89 22.72
N LEU A 285 -20.66 0.48 21.60
CA LEU A 285 -21.42 0.23 20.39
C LEU A 285 -22.06 -1.14 20.58
N ILE A 286 -23.39 -1.16 20.68
CA ILE A 286 -24.11 -2.42 20.72
C ILE A 286 -23.68 -3.18 19.44
N PHE A 287 -23.10 -4.36 19.59
CA PHE A 287 -22.77 -5.23 18.47
C PHE A 287 -23.36 -6.58 18.82
N PRO A 288 -24.43 -7.01 18.14
CA PRO A 288 -25.08 -8.26 18.48
C PRO A 288 -24.14 -9.44 18.23
N LYS A 289 -23.18 -9.34 17.29
CA LYS A 289 -22.25 -10.44 16.97
C LYS A 289 -20.81 -9.97 16.78
N LEU A 290 -19.92 -10.50 17.61
CA LEU A 290 -18.47 -10.29 17.49
C LEU A 290 -17.77 -11.63 17.25
N THR A 291 -17.02 -11.73 16.16
CA THR A 291 -16.16 -12.88 15.87
C THR A 291 -14.70 -12.48 15.93
N ILE A 292 -13.92 -13.14 16.78
CA ILE A 292 -12.48 -12.92 16.88
C ILE A 292 -11.78 -14.24 16.56
N ALA A 293 -10.94 -14.23 15.53
CA ALA A 293 -10.17 -15.37 15.10
C ALA A 293 -8.67 -15.13 15.34
N PHE A 294 -8.03 -16.04 16.07
CA PHE A 294 -6.60 -16.05 16.32
C PHE A 294 -5.98 -17.30 15.70
N ASN A 295 -4.88 -17.16 14.94
CA ASN A 295 -4.20 -18.32 14.40
C ASN A 295 -3.05 -18.86 15.24
N SER A 296 -2.56 -18.15 16.27
CA SER A 296 -1.62 -18.71 17.25
C SER A 296 -1.65 -17.96 18.58
N PHE A 297 -1.41 -18.68 19.69
CA PHE A 297 -1.30 -18.12 21.04
C PHE A 297 -0.08 -18.75 21.74
N GLU A 298 0.88 -17.94 22.21
CA GLU A 298 2.08 -18.47 22.88
C GLU A 298 2.07 -18.34 24.41
N GLN A 299 1.16 -17.55 25.00
CA GLN A 299 1.22 -17.27 26.45
C GLN A 299 -0.16 -17.27 27.10
N SER A 300 -0.27 -18.00 28.21
CA SER A 300 -1.46 -18.15 29.06
C SER A 300 -1.92 -16.85 29.71
N ASP A 301 -0.97 -16.05 30.22
CA ASP A 301 -1.23 -14.77 30.91
C ASP A 301 -1.98 -13.77 30.03
N ASN A 302 -1.81 -13.89 28.72
CA ASN A 302 -2.48 -13.06 27.74
C ASN A 302 -3.96 -13.43 27.66
N LEU A 303 -4.27 -14.72 27.62
CA LEU A 303 -5.64 -15.23 27.54
C LEU A 303 -6.46 -14.76 28.77
N THR A 304 -5.88 -14.83 29.96
CA THR A 304 -6.51 -14.33 31.21
C THR A 304 -6.75 -12.82 31.19
N LYS A 305 -5.77 -12.02 30.74
CA LYS A 305 -5.95 -10.57 30.56
C LYS A 305 -7.05 -10.27 29.54
N MET A 306 -7.13 -11.09 28.49
CA MET A 306 -8.16 -10.97 27.47
C MET A 306 -9.54 -11.21 28.06
N THR A 307 -9.72 -12.28 28.82
CA THR A 307 -11.01 -12.58 29.44
C THR A 307 -11.44 -11.50 30.44
N ASN A 308 -10.51 -10.99 31.25
CA ASN A 308 -10.80 -9.91 32.19
C ASN A 308 -11.22 -8.61 31.52
N GLN A 309 -10.86 -8.38 30.25
CA GLN A 309 -11.35 -7.24 29.48
C GLN A 309 -12.65 -7.58 28.73
N LEU A 310 -12.77 -8.78 28.18
CA LEU A 310 -14.01 -9.24 27.55
C LEU A 310 -15.18 -9.22 28.53
N THR A 311 -14.95 -9.58 29.79
CA THR A 311 -15.98 -9.57 30.87
C THR A 311 -16.53 -8.19 31.19
N LYS A 312 -15.84 -7.11 30.80
CA LYS A 312 -16.31 -5.73 30.97
C LYS A 312 -17.21 -5.25 29.84
N LEU A 313 -17.29 -6.01 28.74
CA LEU A 313 -18.10 -5.62 27.58
C LEU A 313 -19.58 -5.75 27.91
N GLN A 314 -20.33 -4.68 27.67
CA GLN A 314 -21.79 -4.69 27.72
C GLN A 314 -22.32 -4.76 26.27
N GLY A 315 -23.56 -5.22 26.07
CA GLY A 315 -24.23 -5.17 24.76
C GLY A 315 -23.88 -6.26 23.72
N ILE A 316 -22.89 -7.14 23.96
CA ILE A 316 -22.59 -8.26 23.04
C ILE A 316 -23.52 -9.44 23.29
N GLN A 317 -24.31 -9.84 22.28
CA GLN A 317 -25.25 -10.96 22.37
C GLN A 317 -24.60 -12.29 21.96
N GLU A 318 -23.81 -12.31 20.88
CA GLU A 318 -23.07 -13.47 20.39
C GLU A 318 -21.56 -13.17 20.30
N LEU A 319 -20.74 -13.97 20.99
CA LEU A 319 -19.28 -13.92 20.90
C LEU A 319 -18.77 -15.25 20.35
N ASN A 320 -18.14 -15.18 19.18
CA ASN A 320 -17.52 -16.33 18.53
C ASN A 320 -16.01 -16.17 18.57
N ILE A 321 -15.32 -17.09 19.25
CA ILE A 321 -13.86 -17.08 19.33
C ILE A 321 -13.33 -18.30 18.62
N LYS A 322 -12.52 -18.08 17.60
CA LYS A 322 -11.90 -19.14 16.81
C LYS A 322 -10.40 -19.14 17.03
N ILE A 323 -9.84 -20.27 17.42
CA ILE A 323 -8.41 -20.42 17.64
C ILE A 323 -7.91 -21.62 16.83
N THR A 324 -7.08 -21.38 15.82
CA THR A 324 -6.72 -22.42 14.84
C THR A 324 -5.38 -23.13 15.12
N LYS A 325 -4.61 -22.73 16.15
CA LYS A 325 -3.43 -23.48 16.64
C LYS A 325 -3.53 -23.81 18.12
N GLU A 326 -2.70 -24.76 18.56
CA GLU A 326 -2.69 -25.34 19.90
C GLU A 326 -2.68 -24.28 21.01
N ILE A 327 -3.69 -24.36 21.87
CA ILE A 327 -3.71 -23.75 23.20
C ILE A 327 -3.53 -24.89 24.18
N SER A 328 -2.71 -24.70 25.21
CA SER A 328 -2.60 -25.70 26.27
C SER A 328 -3.98 -25.92 26.91
N ILE A 329 -4.34 -27.17 27.18
CA ILE A 329 -5.64 -27.51 27.79
C ILE A 329 -5.89 -26.69 29.07
N ILE A 330 -4.83 -26.42 29.84
CA ILE A 330 -4.90 -25.62 31.08
C ILE A 330 -5.32 -24.18 30.78
N ASP A 331 -4.71 -23.55 29.77
CA ASP A 331 -5.02 -22.16 29.40
C ASP A 331 -6.43 -22.04 28.85
N PHE A 332 -6.88 -23.04 28.10
CA PHE A 332 -8.26 -23.12 27.63
C PHE A 332 -9.26 -23.19 28.79
N PHE A 333 -9.01 -24.02 29.81
CA PHE A 333 -9.89 -24.11 30.97
C PHE A 333 -9.91 -22.83 31.81
N LEU A 334 -8.75 -22.17 31.99
CA LEU A 334 -8.69 -20.86 32.66
C LEU A 334 -9.49 -19.81 31.90
N PHE A 335 -9.36 -19.79 30.57
CA PHE A 335 -10.12 -18.91 29.70
C PHE A 335 -11.63 -19.12 29.78
N LEU A 336 -12.09 -20.37 29.68
CA LEU A 336 -13.51 -20.69 29.81
C LEU A 336 -14.07 -20.31 31.18
N LYS A 337 -13.32 -20.58 32.26
CA LYS A 337 -13.72 -20.24 33.62
C LYS A 337 -14.01 -18.74 33.75
N ASP A 338 -13.12 -17.91 33.23
CA ASP A 338 -13.28 -16.47 33.32
C ASP A 338 -14.42 -15.97 32.41
N LEU A 339 -14.68 -16.62 31.27
CA LEU A 339 -15.79 -16.26 30.37
C LEU A 339 -17.16 -16.56 30.96
N THR A 340 -17.30 -17.55 31.84
CA THR A 340 -18.59 -17.83 32.52
C THR A 340 -19.10 -16.66 33.39
N THR A 341 -18.25 -15.66 33.64
CA THR A 341 -18.64 -14.45 34.38
C THR A 341 -19.34 -13.39 33.52
N LEU A 342 -19.43 -13.57 32.20
CA LEU A 342 -20.18 -12.73 31.26
C LEU A 342 -21.70 -12.92 31.42
N LYS A 343 -22.32 -12.14 32.31
CA LYS A 343 -23.76 -12.27 32.65
C LYS A 343 -24.74 -12.00 31.50
N ASN A 344 -24.30 -11.38 30.42
CA ASN A 344 -25.17 -10.86 29.35
C ASN A 344 -25.02 -11.58 27.99
N LEU A 345 -24.18 -12.61 27.91
CA LEU A 345 -23.93 -13.29 26.64
C LEU A 345 -25.06 -14.30 26.35
N GLN A 346 -25.78 -14.12 25.24
CA GLN A 346 -26.85 -15.05 24.84
C GLN A 346 -26.28 -16.31 24.16
N LYS A 347 -25.19 -16.15 23.41
CA LYS A 347 -24.54 -17.24 22.68
C LYS A 347 -23.03 -17.09 22.70
N PHE A 348 -22.35 -18.14 23.13
CA PHE A 348 -20.91 -18.26 23.03
C PHE A 348 -20.60 -19.43 22.10
N SER A 349 -19.77 -19.22 21.08
CA SER A 349 -19.19 -20.32 20.32
C SER A 349 -17.68 -20.27 20.38
N PHE A 350 -17.07 -21.41 20.66
CA PHE A 350 -15.63 -21.57 20.63
C PHE A 350 -15.26 -22.65 19.64
N GLU A 351 -14.43 -22.32 18.66
CA GLU A 351 -13.89 -23.26 17.69
C GLU A 351 -12.38 -23.38 17.90
N ALA A 352 -11.91 -24.55 18.33
CA ALA A 352 -10.48 -24.91 18.32
C ALA A 352 -10.22 -26.00 17.30
N SER A 353 -9.17 -25.85 16.50
CA SER A 353 -8.67 -26.92 15.62
C SER A 353 -7.54 -27.66 16.32
N TYR A 354 -7.76 -28.94 16.65
CA TYR A 354 -6.71 -29.87 17.09
C TYR A 354 -6.09 -30.52 15.85
N LEU A 355 -4.79 -30.34 15.63
CA LEU A 355 -4.03 -31.21 14.72
C LEU A 355 -3.48 -32.36 15.54
N SER A 356 -4.05 -33.55 15.37
CA SER A 356 -3.43 -34.79 15.87
C SER A 356 -2.28 -35.16 14.93
N GLU A 357 -1.07 -34.60 15.15
CA GLU A 357 0.13 -35.26 14.62
C GLU A 357 0.40 -36.48 15.50
N LEU A 358 0.02 -37.64 14.97
CA LEU A 358 0.56 -38.93 15.38
C LEU A 358 2.09 -38.84 15.24
N ILE A 359 2.77 -39.06 16.35
CA ILE A 359 4.17 -39.50 16.38
C ILE A 359 4.21 -40.80 15.56
N GLU A 360 4.65 -40.74 14.31
CA GLU A 360 5.18 -41.91 13.64
C GLU A 360 6.51 -42.23 14.35
N ILE A 361 6.45 -43.33 15.09
CA ILE A 361 7.61 -43.98 15.67
C ILE A 361 8.50 -44.44 14.52
N ASP A 362 9.76 -44.03 14.61
CA ASP A 362 10.87 -44.45 13.78
C ASP A 362 11.07 -45.99 13.94
N GLU A 363 10.62 -46.75 12.95
CA GLU A 363 10.96 -48.17 12.77
C GLU A 363 11.38 -48.39 11.31
N SER A 364 12.69 -48.39 11.05
CA SER A 364 13.33 -49.39 10.17
C SER A 364 14.86 -49.27 10.19
N GLU A 365 15.48 -50.00 11.12
CA GLU A 365 16.73 -50.69 10.85
C GLU A 365 16.46 -51.91 9.94
N ASP A 366 17.50 -52.29 9.18
CA ASP A 366 17.69 -53.53 8.41
C ASP A 366 16.93 -53.71 7.08
N ASN A 367 17.66 -53.47 5.97
CA ASN A 367 18.06 -54.57 5.08
C ASN A 367 19.15 -54.13 4.07
N ASN A 368 20.38 -54.57 4.33
CA ASN A 368 21.40 -54.83 3.31
C ASN A 368 21.08 -56.16 2.61
N LEU A 369 21.11 -56.22 1.27
CA LEU A 369 21.92 -57.15 0.45
C LEU A 369 21.56 -57.08 -1.05
N MET A 370 22.63 -57.11 -1.86
CA MET A 370 22.81 -57.75 -3.18
C MET A 370 22.76 -56.94 -4.50
N GLN A 371 23.94 -57.02 -5.15
CA GLN A 371 24.30 -56.99 -6.59
C GLN A 371 24.54 -55.61 -7.23
N GLN A 372 25.78 -55.16 -7.46
CA GLN A 372 26.89 -55.60 -8.35
C GLN A 372 26.67 -55.37 -9.87
N ASP A 373 27.67 -54.65 -10.41
CA ASP A 373 28.20 -54.59 -11.79
C ASP A 373 27.45 -53.75 -12.85
N GLU A 374 28.04 -52.61 -13.24
CA GLU A 374 28.88 -52.52 -14.46
C GLU A 374 29.55 -51.13 -14.56
N GLN A 375 30.88 -51.15 -14.76
CA GLN A 375 31.72 -50.00 -15.08
C GLN A 375 31.90 -49.91 -16.60
N GLU A 376 31.67 -48.74 -17.20
CA GLU A 376 32.44 -48.31 -18.37
C GLU A 376 32.76 -46.81 -18.30
N ASN A 377 34.00 -46.51 -18.66
CA ASN A 377 34.70 -45.23 -18.63
C ASN A 377 34.68 -44.66 -20.06
N PRO A 378 34.65 -43.33 -20.26
CA PRO A 378 35.86 -42.75 -20.83
C PRO A 378 36.23 -41.37 -20.26
N LYS A 379 37.55 -41.16 -20.16
CA LYS A 379 38.22 -39.89 -19.91
C LYS A 379 38.63 -39.22 -21.23
N GLN A 380 38.77 -37.90 -21.13
CA GLN A 380 39.64 -36.98 -21.89
C GLN A 380 39.13 -36.42 -23.22
N GLU A 381 38.45 -35.27 -23.12
CA GLU A 381 38.60 -34.08 -24.00
C GLU A 381 37.66 -32.98 -23.46
N LEU A 382 38.09 -32.23 -22.44
CA LEU A 382 37.38 -31.03 -21.93
C LEU A 382 38.22 -30.40 -20.83
N GLN A 383 39.31 -29.71 -21.19
CA GLN A 383 40.04 -28.88 -20.22
C GLN A 383 40.52 -27.52 -20.74
N ASP A 384 40.30 -27.19 -22.02
CA ASP A 384 40.74 -25.89 -22.56
C ASP A 384 39.61 -24.87 -22.79
N GLU A 385 38.32 -25.25 -22.74
CA GLU A 385 37.18 -24.33 -22.95
C GLU A 385 36.65 -23.63 -21.69
N ILE A 386 37.03 -24.06 -20.49
CA ILE A 386 36.50 -23.50 -19.22
C ILE A 386 37.29 -22.25 -18.76
N GLY A 387 38.48 -22.01 -19.34
CA GLY A 387 39.33 -20.87 -18.99
C GLY A 387 38.86 -19.52 -19.54
N GLU A 388 38.29 -19.48 -20.74
CA GLU A 388 37.95 -18.22 -21.42
C GLU A 388 36.59 -17.65 -20.96
N GLU A 389 35.62 -18.50 -20.62
CA GLU A 389 34.29 -18.07 -20.16
C GLU A 389 34.31 -17.51 -18.72
N GLN A 390 35.27 -17.94 -17.89
CA GLN A 390 35.44 -17.42 -16.53
C GLN A 390 36.14 -16.06 -16.49
N ILE A 391 37.04 -15.78 -17.46
CA ILE A 391 37.72 -14.49 -17.57
C ILE A 391 36.75 -13.42 -18.12
N ALA A 392 35.95 -13.75 -19.14
CA ALA A 392 34.94 -12.84 -19.69
C ALA A 392 33.85 -12.45 -18.68
N ASN A 393 33.47 -13.37 -17.78
CA ASN A 393 32.50 -13.08 -16.71
C ASN A 393 33.09 -12.29 -15.54
N TYR A 394 34.41 -12.36 -15.33
CA TYR A 394 35.08 -11.59 -14.27
C TYR A 394 35.20 -10.11 -14.66
N ASP A 395 35.54 -9.81 -15.91
CA ASP A 395 35.67 -8.43 -16.39
C ASP A 395 34.31 -7.72 -16.46
N LYS A 396 33.26 -8.42 -16.89
CA LYS A 396 31.90 -7.87 -16.96
C LYS A 396 31.29 -7.54 -15.60
N ASN A 397 31.64 -8.32 -14.56
CA ASN A 397 31.20 -8.02 -13.19
C ASN A 397 31.97 -6.84 -12.57
N ASN A 398 33.23 -6.64 -12.93
CA ASN A 398 34.00 -5.49 -12.45
C ASN A 398 33.53 -4.17 -13.09
N GLU A 399 33.17 -4.17 -14.37
CA GLU A 399 32.57 -2.99 -15.01
C GLU A 399 31.22 -2.60 -14.37
N LEU A 400 30.40 -3.59 -14.01
CA LEU A 400 29.12 -3.36 -13.34
C LEU A 400 29.30 -2.70 -11.95
N ILE A 401 30.28 -3.18 -11.17
CA ILE A 401 30.60 -2.65 -9.84
C ILE A 401 31.13 -1.21 -9.93
N ILE A 402 31.96 -0.90 -10.93
CA ILE A 402 32.49 0.45 -11.14
C ILE A 402 31.37 1.42 -11.53
N HIS A 403 30.45 1.02 -12.40
CA HIS A 403 29.29 1.83 -12.76
C HIS A 403 28.35 2.12 -11.58
N GLU A 404 28.13 1.12 -10.72
CA GLU A 404 27.28 1.27 -9.53
C GLU A 404 27.91 2.24 -8.51
N GLN A 405 29.22 2.16 -8.28
CA GLN A 405 29.95 3.09 -7.40
C GLN A 405 29.98 4.54 -7.93
N ILE A 406 30.05 4.73 -9.25
CA ILE A 406 29.98 6.06 -9.87
C ILE A 406 28.58 6.67 -9.69
N ASN A 407 27.53 5.87 -9.87
CA ASN A 407 26.15 6.31 -9.69
C ASN A 407 25.85 6.69 -8.24
N GLU A 408 26.29 5.87 -7.27
CA GLU A 408 26.13 6.19 -5.83
C GLU A 408 26.84 7.48 -5.43
N LYS A 409 28.04 7.73 -5.98
CA LYS A 409 28.79 8.96 -5.72
C LYS A 409 28.11 10.20 -6.30
N ASN A 410 27.52 10.07 -7.49
CA ASN A 410 26.78 11.16 -8.14
C ASN A 410 25.47 11.49 -7.39
N ASP A 411 24.75 10.46 -6.93
CA ASP A 411 23.53 10.64 -6.15
C ASP A 411 23.81 11.27 -4.78
N SER A 412 24.88 10.85 -4.11
CA SER A 412 25.31 11.46 -2.84
C SER A 412 25.73 12.93 -3.02
N GLN A 413 26.39 13.27 -4.13
CA GLN A 413 26.78 14.66 -4.42
C GLN A 413 25.57 15.54 -4.73
N LYS A 414 24.58 15.01 -5.46
CA LYS A 414 23.32 15.69 -5.75
C LYS A 414 22.54 16.01 -4.47
N GLN A 415 22.41 15.04 -3.56
CA GLN A 415 21.74 15.24 -2.27
C GLN A 415 22.44 16.29 -1.40
N GLN A 416 23.78 16.31 -1.36
CA GLN A 416 24.52 17.34 -0.62
C GLN A 416 24.31 18.74 -1.20
N ASN A 417 24.19 18.87 -2.53
CA ASN A 417 23.94 20.14 -3.18
C ASN A 417 22.51 20.65 -2.91
N GLU A 418 21.51 19.77 -2.96
CA GLU A 418 20.12 20.11 -2.59
C GLU A 418 20.00 20.57 -1.12
N GLN A 419 20.68 19.90 -0.20
CA GLN A 419 20.71 20.30 1.22
C GLN A 419 21.33 21.70 1.42
N LYS A 420 22.44 22.00 0.73
CA LYS A 420 23.08 23.32 0.79
C LYS A 420 22.18 24.43 0.24
N ILE A 421 21.47 24.16 -0.86
CA ILE A 421 20.53 25.14 -1.46
C ILE A 421 19.37 25.43 -0.51
N ASN A 422 18.78 24.40 0.10
CA ASN A 422 17.68 24.57 1.05
C ASN A 422 18.11 25.35 2.29
N GLN A 423 19.30 25.08 2.82
CA GLN A 423 19.86 25.80 3.97
C GLN A 423 20.06 27.30 3.66
N ILE A 424 20.59 27.63 2.48
CA ILE A 424 20.76 29.03 2.04
C ILE A 424 19.40 29.74 1.92
N LEU A 425 18.37 29.06 1.40
CA LEU A 425 17.04 29.63 1.28
C LEU A 425 16.39 29.89 2.65
N GLU A 426 16.55 28.97 3.60
CA GLU A 426 16.05 29.14 4.97
C GLU A 426 16.73 30.33 5.68
N ASP A 427 18.06 30.44 5.56
CA ASP A 427 18.82 31.53 6.17
C ASP A 427 18.43 32.91 5.60
N GLU A 428 18.16 32.99 4.29
CA GLU A 428 17.75 34.24 3.63
C GLU A 428 16.31 34.64 4.01
N ILE A 429 15.40 33.67 4.15
CA ILE A 429 14.03 33.90 4.64
C ILE A 429 14.05 34.42 6.09
N ILE A 430 14.85 33.80 6.97
CA ILE A 430 14.98 34.21 8.37
C ILE A 430 15.57 35.62 8.46
N LYS A 431 16.55 35.94 7.61
CA LYS A 431 17.17 37.26 7.55
C LYS A 431 16.19 38.35 7.10
N GLN A 432 15.34 38.07 6.12
CA GLN A 432 14.30 39.01 5.68
C GLN A 432 13.19 39.18 6.73
N PHE A 433 12.81 38.11 7.41
CA PHE A 433 11.82 38.16 8.48
C PHE A 433 12.26 39.02 9.67
N ASN A 434 13.54 38.93 10.05
CA ASN A 434 14.10 39.67 11.18
C ASN A 434 14.38 41.16 10.89
N GLN A 435 14.31 41.60 9.63
CA GLN A 435 14.54 43.00 9.24
C GLN A 435 13.24 43.82 9.14
N ASN A 436 12.07 43.21 9.39
CA ASN A 436 10.80 43.89 9.22
C ASN A 436 10.35 44.58 10.52
N GLU A 437 10.49 45.92 10.59
CA GLU A 437 10.11 46.74 11.76
C GLU A 437 8.63 46.56 12.16
N GLU A 438 7.73 46.27 11.19
CA GLU A 438 6.32 45.94 11.46
C GLU A 438 6.14 44.70 12.35
N SER A 439 7.08 43.75 12.34
CA SER A 439 6.99 42.53 13.16
C SER A 439 7.30 42.78 14.64
N GLN A 440 8.06 43.84 14.98
CA GLN A 440 8.35 44.20 16.37
C GLN A 440 7.19 44.98 17.00
N GLU A 441 6.53 45.84 16.23
CA GLU A 441 5.32 46.55 16.67
C GLU A 441 4.19 45.55 16.95
N LEU A 442 3.98 44.57 16.08
CA LEU A 442 3.03 43.47 16.28
C LEU A 442 3.32 42.62 17.53
N GLN A 443 4.59 42.39 17.84
CA GLN A 443 4.98 41.65 19.04
C GLN A 443 4.66 42.44 20.32
N ASN A 444 4.78 43.77 20.27
CA ASN A 444 4.43 44.63 21.40
C ASN A 444 2.91 44.70 21.62
N ASP A 445 2.12 44.82 20.55
CA ASP A 445 0.65 44.78 20.63
C ASP A 445 0.14 43.44 21.18
N PHE A 446 0.74 42.32 20.73
CA PHE A 446 0.41 40.99 21.23
C PHE A 446 0.71 40.85 22.74
N ASN A 447 1.84 41.38 23.19
CA ASN A 447 2.22 41.36 24.60
C ASN A 447 1.29 42.24 25.47
N GLU A 448 0.85 43.39 24.97
CA GLU A 448 -0.11 44.25 25.68
C GLU A 448 -1.46 43.55 25.85
N ILE A 449 -1.95 42.86 24.81
CA ILE A 449 -3.22 42.12 24.84
C ILE A 449 -3.15 40.95 25.81
N LYS A 450 -2.05 40.20 25.83
CA LYS A 450 -1.85 39.11 26.78
C LYS A 450 -1.86 39.61 28.23
N MET A 451 -1.36 40.81 28.46
CA MET A 451 -1.41 41.45 29.78
C MET A 451 -2.85 41.85 30.18
N LYS A 452 -3.67 42.34 29.23
CA LYS A 452 -5.08 42.68 29.47
C LYS A 452 -5.93 41.43 29.72
N GLU A 453 -5.70 40.35 28.99
CA GLU A 453 -6.35 39.06 29.20
C GLU A 453 -6.04 38.49 30.58
N GLN A 454 -4.78 38.57 31.02
CA GLN A 454 -4.40 38.16 32.37
C GLN A 454 -5.14 38.95 33.46
N LYS A 455 -5.21 40.28 33.32
CA LYS A 455 -5.96 41.14 34.26
C LYS A 455 -7.46 40.80 34.31
N PHE A 456 -8.04 40.43 33.17
CA PHE A 456 -9.43 39.98 33.12
C PHE A 456 -9.64 38.65 33.87
N GLN A 457 -8.73 37.69 33.72
CA GLN A 457 -8.80 36.42 34.45
C GLN A 457 -8.63 36.62 35.95
N GLU A 458 -7.73 37.50 36.38
CA GLU A 458 -7.54 37.88 37.79
C GLU A 458 -8.82 38.52 38.36
N ALA A 459 -9.42 39.48 37.65
CA ALA A 459 -10.68 40.11 38.08
C ALA A 459 -11.86 39.12 38.18
N LYS A 460 -11.93 38.15 37.25
CA LYS A 460 -12.93 37.09 37.29
C LYS A 460 -12.74 36.18 38.50
N GLN A 461 -11.50 35.81 38.79
CA GLN A 461 -11.16 34.96 39.94
C GLN A 461 -11.49 35.64 41.27
N ASP A 462 -11.25 36.95 41.38
CA ASP A 462 -11.64 37.75 42.55
C ASP A 462 -13.18 37.81 42.70
N PHE A 463 -13.91 37.99 41.59
CA PHE A 463 -15.37 37.98 41.60
C PHE A 463 -15.93 36.63 42.09
N ASP A 464 -15.43 35.52 41.54
CA ASP A 464 -15.87 34.17 41.92
C ASP A 464 -15.52 33.86 43.38
N SER A 465 -14.38 34.35 43.87
CA SER A 465 -13.96 34.20 45.28
C SER A 465 -14.85 34.98 46.24
N ASN A 466 -15.24 36.21 45.87
CA ASN A 466 -16.17 37.04 46.66
C ASN A 466 -17.59 36.46 46.66
N LEU A 467 -18.05 35.92 45.53
CA LEU A 467 -19.34 35.23 45.43
C LEU A 467 -19.36 33.99 46.35
N ALA A 468 -18.27 33.21 46.38
CA ALA A 468 -18.14 32.06 47.25
C ALA A 468 -18.13 32.45 48.75
N GLN A 469 -17.44 33.53 49.12
CA GLN A 469 -17.44 34.04 50.50
C GLN A 469 -18.81 34.56 50.94
N ASN A 470 -19.53 35.28 50.08
CA ASN A 470 -20.88 35.77 50.39
C ASN A 470 -21.89 34.62 50.53
N ASN A 471 -21.76 33.56 49.72
CA ASN A 471 -22.60 32.37 49.84
C ASN A 471 -22.32 31.57 51.13
N LEU A 472 -21.10 31.63 51.67
CA LEU A 472 -20.74 31.03 52.95
C LEU A 472 -21.23 31.84 54.17
N GLN A 473 -21.30 33.18 54.05
CA GLN A 473 -21.83 34.03 55.13
C GLN A 473 -23.37 34.03 55.18
N ASN A 474 -24.05 33.74 54.06
CA ASN A 474 -25.51 33.70 53.98
C ASN A 474 -26.14 32.37 54.46
N THR A 475 -25.33 31.37 54.83
CA THR A 475 -25.82 30.14 55.48
C THR A 475 -26.04 30.26 57.00
N GLU A 476 -25.79 31.42 57.63
CA GLU A 476 -25.96 31.59 59.09
C GLU A 476 -26.96 32.65 59.55
N LYS A 477 -27.70 33.34 58.67
CA LYS A 477 -28.78 34.24 59.11
C LYS A 477 -29.98 34.22 58.17
N ASP A 478 -31.05 33.61 58.68
CA ASP A 478 -32.40 33.91 58.24
C ASP A 478 -32.76 35.38 58.53
N GLU A 479 -33.64 35.88 57.65
CA GLU A 479 -34.50 37.08 57.74
C GLU A 479 -34.00 38.44 57.20
N ILE A 480 -34.51 38.75 56.00
CA ILE A 480 -35.25 39.97 55.63
C ILE A 480 -34.48 41.31 55.67
N LYS A 481 -33.90 41.68 54.51
CA LYS A 481 -34.09 42.95 53.74
C LYS A 481 -32.82 43.28 52.96
N GLU A 482 -32.69 42.78 51.73
CA GLU A 482 -31.77 43.40 50.77
C GLU A 482 -32.17 43.05 49.34
N HIS A 483 -32.88 43.98 48.69
CA HIS A 483 -33.25 43.87 47.28
C HIS A 483 -32.99 45.19 46.52
N GLN A 484 -32.10 46.03 47.05
CA GLN A 484 -31.70 47.28 46.39
C GLN A 484 -30.18 47.38 46.13
N ASN A 485 -29.32 46.70 46.89
CA ASN A 485 -27.87 46.67 46.61
C ASN A 485 -27.48 45.70 45.48
N ASP A 486 -28.12 44.54 45.37
CA ASP A 486 -27.79 43.56 44.32
C ASP A 486 -28.09 44.06 42.91
N LYS A 487 -29.07 44.96 42.76
CA LYS A 487 -29.42 45.53 41.45
C LYS A 487 -28.32 46.45 40.91
N PHE A 488 -27.64 47.20 41.78
CA PHE A 488 -26.58 48.13 41.37
C PHE A 488 -25.34 47.38 40.87
N HIS A 489 -24.95 46.30 41.55
CA HIS A 489 -23.80 45.48 41.14
C HIS A 489 -24.07 44.65 39.88
N ILE A 490 -25.33 44.25 39.63
CA ILE A 490 -25.70 43.55 38.39
C ILE A 490 -25.67 44.50 37.18
N GLU A 491 -26.12 45.75 37.32
CA GLU A 491 -26.08 46.73 36.24
C GLU A 491 -24.62 47.13 35.90
N GLU A 492 -23.78 47.37 36.90
CA GLU A 492 -22.35 47.66 36.72
C GLU A 492 -21.59 46.47 36.09
N PHE A 493 -21.88 45.23 36.50
CA PHE A 493 -21.29 44.04 35.89
C PHE A 493 -21.76 43.81 34.45
N GLN A 494 -23.03 44.13 34.14
CA GLN A 494 -23.55 44.05 32.78
C GLN A 494 -22.92 45.10 31.86
N GLU A 495 -22.62 46.29 32.37
CA GLU A 495 -21.94 47.35 31.63
C GLU A 495 -20.48 46.98 31.36
N ILE A 496 -19.75 46.49 32.37
CA ILE A 496 -18.37 45.96 32.21
C ILE A 496 -18.34 44.78 31.22
N LYS A 497 -19.34 43.89 31.27
CA LYS A 497 -19.44 42.76 30.32
C LYS A 497 -19.71 43.25 28.91
N LYS A 498 -20.53 44.29 28.74
CA LYS A 498 -20.87 44.85 27.43
C LYS A 498 -19.66 45.57 26.81
N GLU A 499 -18.95 46.39 27.58
CA GLU A 499 -17.72 47.04 27.13
C GLU A 499 -16.64 46.00 26.80
N GLY A 500 -16.41 45.02 27.67
CA GLY A 500 -15.46 43.94 27.42
C GLY A 500 -15.80 43.07 26.20
N PHE A 501 -17.09 42.85 25.93
CA PHE A 501 -17.52 42.10 24.75
C PHE A 501 -17.33 42.91 23.46
N GLN A 502 -17.60 44.22 23.51
CA GLN A 502 -17.41 45.10 22.36
C GLN A 502 -15.92 45.28 22.02
N GLU A 503 -15.06 45.42 23.02
CA GLU A 503 -13.60 45.43 22.83
C GLU A 503 -13.08 44.09 22.29
N PHE A 504 -13.67 42.97 22.71
CA PHE A 504 -13.33 41.64 22.20
C PHE A 504 -13.76 41.43 20.73
N GLU A 505 -14.94 41.92 20.34
CA GLU A 505 -15.39 41.90 18.94
C GLU A 505 -14.51 42.77 18.04
N GLU A 506 -14.12 43.96 18.50
CA GLU A 506 -13.14 44.81 17.79
C GLU A 506 -11.78 44.12 17.67
N PHE A 507 -11.35 43.38 18.70
CA PHE A 507 -10.13 42.56 18.65
C PHE A 507 -10.23 41.44 17.60
N LEU A 508 -11.34 40.71 17.53
CA LEU A 508 -11.53 39.65 16.54
C LEU A 508 -11.55 40.21 15.11
N MET A 509 -12.14 41.38 14.90
CA MET A 509 -12.12 42.09 13.63
C MET A 509 -10.68 42.48 13.24
N LYS A 510 -9.91 43.10 14.15
CA LYS A 510 -8.49 43.43 13.91
C LYS A 510 -7.64 42.19 13.67
N GLN A 511 -7.86 41.09 14.39
CA GLN A 511 -7.21 39.79 14.15
C GLN A 511 -7.45 39.27 12.74
N ASN A 512 -8.68 39.36 12.25
CA ASN A 512 -9.03 38.91 10.90
C ASN A 512 -8.43 39.82 9.82
N GLU A 513 -8.46 41.14 10.01
CA GLU A 513 -7.80 42.09 9.11
C GLU A 513 -6.27 41.85 9.08
N MET A 514 -5.65 41.60 10.23
CA MET A 514 -4.23 41.26 10.32
C MET A 514 -3.91 39.95 9.60
N LYS A 515 -4.70 38.89 9.81
CA LYS A 515 -4.52 37.61 9.07
C LYS A 515 -4.63 37.82 7.57
N GLN A 516 -5.59 38.61 7.10
CA GLN A 516 -5.72 38.94 5.68
C GLN A 516 -4.54 39.73 5.14
N LYS A 517 -4.02 40.70 5.91
CA LYS A 517 -2.84 41.49 5.52
C LYS A 517 -1.58 40.63 5.50
N THR A 518 -1.37 39.75 6.47
CA THR A 518 -0.27 38.77 6.50
C THR A 518 -0.34 37.82 5.30
N VAL A 519 -1.51 37.27 4.99
CA VAL A 519 -1.69 36.40 3.81
C VAL A 519 -1.40 37.17 2.52
N THR A 520 -1.87 38.42 2.40
CA THR A 520 -1.61 39.26 1.22
C THR A 520 -0.11 39.54 1.05
N ASN A 521 0.59 39.86 2.14
CA ASN A 521 2.04 40.10 2.13
C ASN A 521 2.83 38.81 1.83
N GLN A 522 2.39 37.66 2.35
CA GLN A 522 2.99 36.35 2.03
C GLN A 522 2.78 35.98 0.56
N VAL A 523 1.59 36.25 0.00
CA VAL A 523 1.31 36.03 -1.42
C VAL A 523 2.18 36.94 -2.30
N GLN A 524 2.31 38.22 -1.97
CA GLN A 524 3.20 39.14 -2.70
C GLN A 524 4.68 38.74 -2.58
N ALA A 525 5.13 38.32 -1.41
CA ALA A 525 6.48 37.79 -1.22
C ALA A 525 6.70 36.51 -2.05
N PHE A 526 5.70 35.63 -2.10
CA PHE A 526 5.75 34.41 -2.91
C PHE A 526 5.75 34.70 -4.41
N GLU A 527 4.97 35.69 -4.87
CA GLU A 527 4.97 36.15 -6.26
C GLU A 527 6.34 36.72 -6.66
N ASN A 528 6.96 37.54 -5.79
CA ASN A 528 8.30 38.08 -6.03
C ASN A 528 9.39 37.00 -6.03
N VAL A 529 9.29 36.00 -5.15
CA VAL A 529 10.17 34.81 -5.16
C VAL A 529 9.94 33.99 -6.43
N THR A 530 8.69 33.88 -6.91
CA THR A 530 8.35 33.14 -8.13
C THR A 530 8.90 33.82 -9.39
N VAL A 531 8.89 35.15 -9.45
CA VAL A 531 9.49 35.92 -10.55
C VAL A 531 11.01 35.75 -10.57
N ASN A 532 11.68 35.87 -9.41
CA ASN A 532 13.13 35.64 -9.30
C ASN A 532 13.52 34.17 -9.56
N ASN A 533 12.65 33.22 -9.22
CA ASN A 533 12.87 31.80 -9.52
C ASN A 533 12.67 31.49 -11.01
N LYS A 534 11.80 32.20 -11.74
CA LYS A 534 11.70 32.07 -13.20
C LYS A 534 12.97 32.52 -13.93
N GLU A 535 13.59 33.61 -13.49
CA GLU A 535 14.87 34.06 -14.05
C GLU A 535 16.01 33.06 -13.74
N LYS A 536 16.00 32.45 -12.55
CA LYS A 536 16.92 31.36 -12.18
C LYS A 536 16.62 30.05 -12.92
N GLU A 537 15.36 29.72 -13.18
CA GLU A 537 14.97 28.56 -13.99
C GLU A 537 15.41 28.71 -15.45
N GLU A 538 15.40 29.92 -16.01
CA GLU A 538 15.97 30.16 -17.35
C GLU A 538 17.49 29.96 -17.36
N THR A 539 18.21 30.42 -16.33
CA THR A 539 19.66 30.17 -16.22
C THR A 539 19.98 28.69 -15.96
N VAL A 540 19.17 27.99 -15.16
CA VAL A 540 19.32 26.54 -14.95
C VAL A 540 18.99 25.75 -16.21
N LYS A 541 18.00 26.18 -17.01
CA LYS A 541 17.71 25.57 -18.32
C LYS A 541 18.84 25.77 -19.31
N GLU A 542 19.51 26.93 -19.32
CA GLU A 542 20.69 27.17 -20.15
C GLU A 542 21.87 26.26 -19.74
N VAL A 543 22.12 26.12 -18.44
CA VAL A 543 23.16 25.23 -17.89
C VAL A 543 22.82 23.74 -18.13
N ASP A 544 21.56 23.34 -17.97
CA ASP A 544 21.10 21.97 -18.27
C ASP A 544 21.20 21.68 -19.77
N GLN A 545 20.94 22.66 -20.64
CA GLN A 545 21.07 22.51 -22.09
C GLN A 545 22.54 22.41 -22.52
N GLU A 546 23.44 23.16 -21.90
CA GLU A 546 24.89 23.02 -22.08
C GLU A 546 25.38 21.64 -21.62
N TYR A 547 24.95 21.19 -20.44
CA TYR A 547 25.28 19.85 -19.92
C TYR A 547 24.72 18.73 -20.81
N GLN A 548 23.49 18.85 -21.29
CA GLN A 548 22.90 17.88 -22.23
C GLN A 548 23.68 17.84 -23.55
N ASN A 549 24.15 18.97 -24.06
CA ASN A 549 24.98 19.02 -25.26
C ASN A 549 26.33 18.33 -25.04
N ASP A 550 26.95 18.51 -23.88
CA ASP A 550 28.20 17.84 -23.51
C ASP A 550 28.02 16.32 -23.38
N VAL A 551 26.93 15.86 -22.75
CA VAL A 551 26.59 14.43 -22.66
C VAL A 551 26.32 13.84 -24.04
N ILE A 552 25.58 14.54 -24.91
CA ILE A 552 25.33 14.10 -26.29
C ILE A 552 26.64 13.99 -27.07
N ASN A 553 27.58 14.92 -26.88
CA ASN A 553 28.89 14.88 -27.54
C ASN A 553 29.76 13.73 -27.03
N LEU A 554 29.69 13.40 -25.73
CA LEU A 554 30.35 12.23 -25.15
C LEU A 554 29.80 10.93 -25.74
N ILE A 555 28.47 10.77 -25.78
CA ILE A 555 27.81 9.58 -26.37
C ILE A 555 28.21 9.41 -27.84
N LYS A 556 28.19 10.49 -28.63
CA LYS A 556 28.62 10.44 -30.04
C LYS A 556 30.09 10.03 -30.20
N ASN A 557 30.95 10.40 -29.26
CA ASN A 557 32.35 10.01 -29.29
C ASN A 557 32.54 8.53 -28.90
N GLU A 558 31.77 8.03 -27.94
CA GLU A 558 31.74 6.61 -27.56
C GLU A 558 31.20 5.74 -28.69
N GLU A 559 30.07 6.10 -29.31
CA GLU A 559 29.52 5.43 -30.49
C GLU A 559 30.54 5.39 -31.64
N LYS A 560 31.31 6.47 -31.83
CA LYS A 560 32.37 6.52 -32.85
C LYS A 560 33.54 5.60 -32.52
N GLN A 561 33.90 5.43 -31.24
CA GLN A 561 34.92 4.49 -30.81
C GLN A 561 34.43 3.03 -30.90
N GLU A 562 33.19 2.75 -30.53
CA GLU A 562 32.57 1.43 -30.62
C GLU A 562 32.46 0.98 -32.09
N ASN A 563 31.99 1.87 -32.98
CA ASN A 563 31.94 1.59 -34.41
C ASN A 563 33.33 1.34 -35.00
N LYS A 564 34.36 2.03 -34.50
CA LYS A 564 35.75 1.78 -34.90
C LYS A 564 36.22 0.38 -34.44
N CYS A 565 35.90 0.00 -33.20
CA CYS A 565 36.22 -1.31 -32.65
C CYS A 565 35.50 -2.45 -33.41
N LEU A 566 34.21 -2.28 -33.72
CA LEU A 566 33.44 -3.22 -34.53
C LEU A 566 34.02 -3.39 -35.94
N THR A 567 34.46 -2.28 -36.56
CA THR A 567 35.10 -2.32 -37.88
C THR A 567 36.44 -3.06 -37.83
N GLU A 568 37.26 -2.82 -36.80
CA GLU A 568 38.54 -3.51 -36.61
C GLU A 568 38.34 -5.01 -36.34
N LYS A 569 37.31 -5.38 -35.56
CA LYS A 569 36.93 -6.78 -35.31
C LYS A 569 36.47 -7.49 -36.59
N GLN A 570 35.62 -6.86 -37.40
CA GLN A 570 35.20 -7.43 -38.68
C GLN A 570 36.39 -7.65 -39.62
N ILE A 571 37.31 -6.69 -39.70
CA ILE A 571 38.54 -6.83 -40.51
C ILE A 571 39.41 -8.00 -40.00
N GLN A 572 39.42 -8.27 -38.70
CA GLN A 572 40.16 -9.39 -38.13
C GLN A 572 39.50 -10.74 -38.43
N GLU A 573 38.17 -10.82 -38.36
CA GLU A 573 37.38 -12.00 -38.73
C GLU A 573 37.56 -12.32 -40.22
N ASP A 574 37.45 -11.33 -41.10
CA ASP A 574 37.65 -11.49 -42.55
C ASP A 574 39.07 -12.01 -42.87
N ARG A 575 40.10 -11.57 -42.13
CA ARG A 575 41.48 -12.06 -42.28
C ARG A 575 41.65 -13.50 -41.81
N GLN A 576 40.97 -13.89 -40.74
CA GLN A 576 40.98 -15.27 -40.25
C GLN A 576 40.29 -16.20 -41.26
N GLU A 577 39.16 -15.77 -41.83
CA GLU A 577 38.46 -16.53 -42.87
C GLU A 577 39.32 -16.70 -44.13
N GLU A 578 40.00 -15.63 -44.59
CA GLU A 578 40.96 -15.73 -45.70
C GLU A 578 42.11 -16.71 -45.41
N GLN A 579 42.59 -16.77 -44.17
CA GLN A 579 43.66 -17.68 -43.78
C GLN A 579 43.18 -19.14 -43.80
N VAL A 580 41.98 -19.42 -43.27
CA VAL A 580 41.36 -20.76 -43.33
C VAL A 580 41.13 -21.20 -44.77
N ILE A 581 40.69 -20.30 -45.65
CA ILE A 581 40.54 -20.59 -47.09
C ILE A 581 41.89 -20.95 -47.73
N LYS A 582 42.98 -20.22 -47.40
CA LYS A 582 44.33 -20.54 -47.91
C LYS A 582 44.83 -21.89 -47.41
N GLU A 583 44.60 -22.22 -46.14
CA GLU A 583 44.99 -23.50 -45.56
C GLU A 583 44.21 -24.67 -46.18
N ASN A 584 42.90 -24.51 -46.38
CA ASN A 584 42.07 -25.50 -47.06
C ASN A 584 42.49 -25.73 -48.52
N ASN A 585 42.83 -24.68 -49.26
CA ASN A 585 43.32 -24.82 -50.63
C ASN A 585 44.67 -25.56 -50.69
N ASN A 586 45.58 -25.31 -49.75
CA ASN A 586 46.83 -26.07 -49.64
C ASN A 586 46.59 -27.57 -49.34
N CYS A 587 45.56 -27.90 -48.54
CA CYS A 587 45.17 -29.30 -48.29
C CYS A 587 44.62 -29.98 -49.55
N ILE A 588 43.85 -29.26 -50.37
CA ILE A 588 43.30 -29.78 -51.65
C ILE A 588 44.43 -30.05 -52.65
N ASP A 589 45.41 -29.15 -52.75
CA ASP A 589 46.56 -29.32 -53.65
C ASP A 589 47.43 -30.52 -53.24
N ASN A 590 47.64 -30.72 -51.94
CA ASN A 590 48.34 -31.89 -51.40
C ASN A 590 47.57 -33.19 -51.66
N SER A 591 46.25 -33.20 -51.49
CA SER A 591 45.39 -34.35 -51.80
C SER A 591 45.44 -34.74 -53.29
N THR A 592 45.41 -33.74 -54.17
CA THR A 592 45.50 -33.93 -55.63
C THR A 592 46.86 -34.52 -56.02
N THR A 593 47.93 -34.06 -55.38
CA THR A 593 49.29 -34.58 -55.58
C THR A 593 49.42 -36.03 -55.13
N ILE A 594 48.86 -36.38 -53.97
CA ILE A 594 48.86 -37.77 -53.45
C ILE A 594 48.06 -38.68 -54.39
N THR A 595 46.88 -38.24 -54.82
CA THR A 595 46.01 -39.03 -55.72
C THR A 595 46.69 -39.28 -57.06
N THR A 596 47.39 -38.29 -57.61
CA THR A 596 48.16 -38.42 -58.86
C THR A 596 49.28 -39.46 -58.71
N ARG A 597 50.05 -39.41 -57.62
CA ARG A 597 51.09 -40.41 -57.34
C ARG A 597 50.54 -41.82 -57.18
N ILE A 598 49.42 -41.99 -56.48
CA ILE A 598 48.76 -43.28 -56.35
C ILE A 598 48.38 -43.81 -57.74
N PHE A 599 47.84 -42.95 -58.61
CA PHE A 599 47.47 -43.35 -59.97
C PHE A 599 48.68 -43.76 -60.82
N GLU A 600 49.78 -43.01 -60.73
CA GLU A 600 51.05 -43.33 -61.41
C GLU A 600 51.64 -44.66 -60.91
N ASP A 601 51.61 -44.91 -59.60
CA ASP A 601 52.06 -46.17 -59.01
C ASP A 601 51.15 -47.35 -59.43
N MET A 602 49.83 -47.14 -59.52
CA MET A 602 48.89 -48.16 -60.00
C MET A 602 49.12 -48.52 -61.47
N GLU A 603 49.33 -47.54 -62.36
CA GLU A 603 49.67 -47.78 -63.77
C GLU A 603 51.05 -48.46 -63.90
N ARG A 604 52.01 -48.11 -63.04
CA ARG A 604 53.30 -48.79 -62.98
C ARG A 604 53.15 -50.25 -62.56
N ILE A 605 52.38 -50.56 -61.52
CA ILE A 605 52.10 -51.93 -61.08
C ILE A 605 51.40 -52.72 -62.19
N LYS A 606 50.44 -52.11 -62.88
CA LYS A 606 49.73 -52.73 -64.01
C LYS A 606 50.65 -53.04 -65.20
N SER A 607 51.71 -52.27 -65.41
CA SER A 607 52.71 -52.53 -66.47
C SER A 607 53.71 -53.63 -66.13
N GLN A 608 53.78 -54.06 -64.86
CA GLN A 608 54.73 -55.07 -64.36
C GLN A 608 54.13 -56.48 -64.25
N GLY A 609 52.83 -56.64 -64.50
CA GLY A 609 52.14 -57.92 -64.67
C GLY A 609 51.56 -58.04 -66.08
#